data_AF-A0A2V2V2B3-F1
#
_entry.id   AF-A0A2V2V2B3-F1
#
_cell.length_a   1.000
_cell.length_b   1.000
_cell.length_c   1.000
_cell.angle_alpha   90.00
_cell.angle_beta   90.00
_cell.angle_gamma   90.00
#
_symmetry.space_group_name_H-M   'P 1'
#
loop_
_entity.id
_entity.type
_entity.pdbx_description
1 polymer ?
#
loop_
_entity_poly.entity_id
_entity_poly.type
_entity_poly.pdbx_seq_one_letter_code
_entity_poly.pdbx_strand_id
1 'polypeptide(L)'
;MADCIHCVGERLLVDPTTRWLGGNNNGTDVIPLMVVPLMLDLMDFRRMMCNINVPIRLLVLVQNGREAMLSLYLQELERVYGWSGRLVVSRHPENIGYSAAVNIGLRLALSLPREEVPFVFVTNSDVMFLPDLLPNLLRDVHEMTRHDAACMDELAAEMANEPSEYSPVLRRGLKVLHSTVKDNRLSTSALLPDRICYASTKEREKAFSKHYGHFCAYCKKHLFYICYFDTPGDQHGGIF
;
A
#
# COMPACT_ATOMS: atom_id res chain seq x y z
N MET A 1 -21.79 -16.69 -13.22
CA MET A 1 -20.53 -16.02 -12.86
C MET A 1 -20.89 -14.55 -12.79
N ALA A 2 -21.10 -14.01 -11.59
CA ALA A 2 -21.43 -12.59 -11.44
C ALA A 2 -20.34 -11.76 -12.12
N ASP A 3 -20.74 -10.70 -12.82
CA ASP A 3 -19.79 -9.80 -13.46
C ASP A 3 -18.84 -9.28 -12.37
N CYS A 4 -17.53 -9.51 -12.51
CA CYS A 4 -16.56 -9.15 -11.48
C CYS A 4 -16.60 -7.65 -11.14
N ILE A 5 -17.08 -6.82 -12.08
CA ILE A 5 -17.36 -5.40 -11.82
C ILE A 5 -18.25 -5.27 -10.56
N HIS A 6 -19.28 -6.09 -10.42
CA HIS A 6 -20.16 -6.10 -9.25
C HIS A 6 -19.42 -6.42 -7.94
N CYS A 7 -18.51 -7.40 -7.94
CA CYS A 7 -17.71 -7.72 -6.76
C CYS A 7 -16.88 -6.51 -6.30
N VAL A 8 -16.30 -5.74 -7.23
CA VAL A 8 -15.60 -4.49 -6.90
C VAL A 8 -16.55 -3.51 -6.22
N GLY A 9 -17.75 -3.29 -6.79
CA GLY A 9 -18.77 -2.42 -6.20
C GLY A 9 -19.18 -2.86 -4.78
N GLU A 10 -19.42 -4.16 -4.56
CA GLU A 10 -19.75 -4.68 -3.24
C GLU A 10 -18.63 -4.45 -2.23
N ARG A 11 -17.36 -4.65 -2.61
CA ARG A 11 -16.23 -4.40 -1.71
C ARG A 11 -16.05 -2.92 -1.42
N LEU A 12 -16.28 -2.05 -2.40
CA LEU A 12 -16.25 -0.61 -2.21
C LEU A 12 -17.50 -0.07 -1.50
N LEU A 13 -18.51 -0.91 -1.27
CA LEU A 13 -19.85 -0.50 -0.83
C LEU A 13 -20.42 0.61 -1.74
N VAL A 14 -20.32 0.45 -3.05
CA VAL A 14 -20.80 1.39 -4.06
C VAL A 14 -21.77 0.67 -4.99
N ASP A 15 -22.98 1.22 -5.11
CA ASP A 15 -23.93 0.79 -6.14
C ASP A 15 -23.84 1.77 -7.33
N PRO A 16 -23.37 1.30 -8.50
CA PRO A 16 -23.20 2.16 -9.66
C PRO A 16 -24.51 2.49 -10.36
N THR A 17 -25.57 1.69 -10.14
CA THR A 17 -26.88 1.86 -10.78
C THR A 17 -27.67 2.95 -10.09
N THR A 18 -27.72 2.89 -8.75
CA THR A 18 -28.44 3.87 -7.93
C THR A 18 -27.59 5.09 -7.56
N ARG A 19 -26.28 5.06 -7.89
CA ARG A 19 -25.26 6.02 -7.43
C ARG A 19 -25.25 6.17 -5.90
N TRP A 20 -25.53 5.09 -5.21
CA TRP A 20 -25.51 5.05 -3.77
C TRP A 20 -24.09 4.74 -3.24
N LEU A 21 -23.69 5.48 -2.22
CA LEU A 21 -22.48 5.23 -1.45
C LEU A 21 -22.89 4.64 -0.10
N GLY A 22 -22.41 3.43 0.19
CA GLY A 22 -22.66 2.76 1.45
C GLY A 22 -22.14 3.54 2.64
N GLY A 23 -22.79 3.32 3.78
CA GLY A 23 -22.55 4.01 5.06
C GLY A 23 -21.12 3.81 5.59
N ASN A 24 -20.90 4.27 6.84
CA ASN A 24 -19.58 4.50 7.43
C ASN A 24 -18.55 3.40 7.11
N ASN A 25 -17.61 3.70 6.22
CA ASN A 25 -16.50 2.83 5.83
C ASN A 25 -15.22 3.12 6.64
N ASN A 26 -15.38 3.75 7.81
CA ASN A 26 -14.30 4.06 8.75
C ASN A 26 -14.25 3.08 9.94
N GLY A 27 -14.96 1.95 9.83
CA GLY A 27 -14.96 0.89 10.84
C GLY A 27 -13.65 0.13 10.88
N THR A 28 -13.43 -0.61 11.98
CA THR A 28 -12.24 -1.47 12.16
C THR A 28 -12.34 -2.80 11.42
N ASP A 29 -13.45 -3.04 10.74
CA ASP A 29 -13.77 -4.20 9.91
C ASP A 29 -13.61 -3.90 8.41
N VAL A 30 -12.99 -2.77 8.07
CA VAL A 30 -12.78 -2.29 6.70
C VAL A 30 -11.29 -2.18 6.40
N ILE A 31 -10.87 -2.56 5.19
CA ILE A 31 -9.53 -2.27 4.70
C ILE A 31 -9.45 -0.76 4.37
N PRO A 32 -8.63 0.05 5.05
CA PRO A 32 -8.62 1.50 4.86
C PRO A 32 -8.13 1.92 3.47
N LEU A 33 -7.04 1.32 3.03
CA LEU A 33 -6.49 1.49 1.69
C LEU A 33 -5.88 0.18 1.22
N MET A 34 -6.30 -0.27 0.04
CA MET A 34 -5.78 -1.47 -0.61
C MET A 34 -5.02 -1.11 -1.88
N VAL A 35 -3.79 -1.61 -2.04
CA VAL A 35 -2.99 -1.44 -3.24
C VAL A 35 -2.84 -2.77 -3.96
N VAL A 36 -3.22 -2.80 -5.24
CA VAL A 36 -3.10 -3.98 -6.10
C VAL A 36 -2.33 -3.60 -7.37
N PRO A 37 -1.03 -3.92 -7.45
CA PRO A 37 -0.30 -3.90 -8.70
C PRO A 37 -0.84 -4.98 -9.66
N LEU A 38 -1.07 -4.63 -10.92
CA LEU A 38 -1.67 -5.51 -11.93
C LEU A 38 -0.85 -5.46 -13.22
N MET A 39 -0.61 -6.62 -13.85
CA MET A 39 0.10 -6.71 -15.13
C MET A 39 -0.56 -7.69 -16.10
N LEU A 40 -0.51 -9.00 -15.84
CA LEU A 40 -1.03 -10.07 -16.72
C LEU A 40 -2.14 -10.90 -16.06
N ASP A 41 -2.56 -10.49 -14.88
CA ASP A 41 -3.27 -11.26 -13.86
C ASP A 41 -4.75 -10.85 -13.74
N LEU A 42 -5.34 -10.38 -14.85
CA LEU A 42 -6.74 -9.92 -14.88
C LEU A 42 -7.74 -10.97 -14.36
N MET A 43 -7.57 -12.24 -14.74
CA MET A 43 -8.50 -13.29 -14.28
C MET A 43 -8.37 -13.57 -12.79
N ASP A 44 -7.15 -13.51 -12.27
CA ASP A 44 -6.87 -13.74 -10.86
C ASP A 44 -7.36 -12.58 -10.01
N PHE A 45 -7.10 -11.33 -10.44
CA PHE A 45 -7.73 -10.15 -9.87
C PHE A 45 -9.24 -10.27 -9.76
N ARG A 46 -9.89 -10.76 -10.82
CA ARG A 46 -11.34 -10.93 -10.79
C ARG A 46 -11.80 -11.92 -9.74
N ARG A 47 -11.09 -13.03 -9.58
CA ARG A 47 -11.38 -14.05 -8.56
C ARG A 47 -11.11 -13.52 -7.17
N MET A 48 -9.98 -12.85 -6.97
CA MET A 48 -9.60 -12.25 -5.69
C MET A 48 -10.64 -11.24 -5.23
N MET A 49 -11.09 -10.31 -6.09
CA MET A 49 -12.09 -9.31 -5.70
C MET A 49 -13.41 -9.92 -5.26
N CYS A 50 -13.83 -11.03 -5.87
CA CYS A 50 -15.01 -11.77 -5.43
C CYS A 50 -14.78 -12.64 -4.19
N ASN A 51 -13.53 -12.97 -3.88
CA ASN A 51 -13.16 -13.79 -2.71
C ASN A 51 -12.97 -12.96 -1.43
N ILE A 52 -12.51 -11.72 -1.55
CA ILE A 52 -12.47 -10.78 -0.43
C ILE A 52 -13.88 -10.64 0.14
N ASN A 53 -14.02 -10.74 1.46
CA ASN A 53 -15.30 -10.74 2.15
C ASN A 53 -15.45 -9.58 3.16
N VAL A 54 -14.52 -8.64 3.16
CA VAL A 54 -14.54 -7.43 3.98
C VAL A 54 -14.61 -6.20 3.07
N PRO A 55 -15.21 -5.08 3.51
CA PRO A 55 -15.22 -3.86 2.74
C PRO A 55 -13.81 -3.27 2.55
N ILE A 56 -13.65 -2.49 1.48
CA ILE A 56 -12.47 -1.71 1.15
C ILE A 56 -12.91 -0.25 1.06
N ARG A 57 -12.28 0.63 1.84
CA ARG A 57 -12.59 2.06 1.82
C ARG A 57 -12.04 2.73 0.55
N LEU A 58 -10.78 2.46 0.22
CA LEU A 58 -10.11 2.99 -0.96
C LEU A 58 -9.31 1.89 -1.66
N LEU A 59 -9.67 1.59 -2.90
CA LEU A 59 -8.96 0.63 -3.75
C LEU A 59 -8.07 1.37 -4.76
N VAL A 60 -6.79 1.06 -4.74
CA VAL A 60 -5.77 1.61 -5.65
C VAL A 60 -5.29 0.50 -6.57
N LEU A 61 -5.67 0.58 -7.84
CA LEU A 61 -5.21 -0.34 -8.87
C LEU A 61 -4.08 0.31 -9.66
N VAL A 62 -2.95 -0.38 -9.74
CA VAL A 62 -1.78 0.15 -10.46
C VAL A 62 -1.47 -0.80 -11.61
N GLN A 63 -1.84 -0.41 -12.82
CA GLN A 63 -1.44 -1.13 -14.02
C GLN A 63 0.06 -0.93 -14.24
N ASN A 64 0.81 -2.03 -14.25
CA ASN A 64 2.26 -2.10 -14.37
C ASN A 64 2.63 -2.86 -15.65
N GLY A 65 2.43 -2.23 -16.80
CA GLY A 65 2.72 -2.79 -18.13
C GLY A 65 1.54 -2.67 -19.10
N ARG A 66 1.85 -2.80 -20.39
CA ARG A 66 0.86 -2.70 -21.47
C ARG A 66 0.19 -4.05 -21.74
N GLU A 67 -1.00 -4.25 -21.18
CA GLU A 67 -1.88 -5.38 -21.48
C GLU A 67 -3.28 -4.83 -21.83
N ALA A 68 -3.79 -5.18 -23.01
CA ALA A 68 -4.95 -4.54 -23.61
C ALA A 68 -6.25 -4.87 -22.87
N MET A 69 -6.42 -6.13 -22.46
CA MET A 69 -7.63 -6.57 -21.77
C MET A 69 -7.75 -5.95 -20.38
N LEU A 70 -6.64 -5.89 -19.64
CA LEU A 70 -6.52 -5.21 -18.36
C LEU A 70 -6.79 -3.72 -18.52
N SER A 71 -6.21 -3.07 -19.53
CA SER A 71 -6.41 -1.64 -19.79
C SER A 71 -7.90 -1.31 -20.00
N LEU A 72 -8.59 -2.10 -20.83
CA LEU A 72 -10.02 -1.95 -21.10
C LEU A 72 -10.86 -2.21 -19.85
N TYR A 73 -10.51 -3.24 -19.08
CA TYR A 73 -11.21 -3.57 -17.85
C TYR A 73 -11.07 -2.48 -16.78
N LEU A 74 -9.86 -1.93 -16.60
CA LEU A 74 -9.62 -0.82 -15.68
C LEU A 74 -10.31 0.47 -16.11
N GLN A 75 -10.36 0.73 -17.43
CA GLN A 75 -11.15 1.84 -17.99
C GLN A 75 -12.63 1.70 -17.66
N GLU A 76 -13.17 0.48 -17.75
CA GLU A 76 -14.56 0.23 -17.39
C GLU A 76 -14.81 0.38 -15.89
N LEU A 77 -13.89 -0.11 -15.04
CA LEU A 77 -13.99 0.09 -13.59
C LEU A 77 -14.00 1.58 -13.20
N GLU A 78 -13.12 2.40 -13.78
CA GLU A 78 -13.15 3.85 -13.54
C GLU A 78 -14.43 4.50 -14.04
N ARG A 79 -14.93 4.08 -15.20
CA ARG A 79 -16.21 4.58 -15.74
C ARG A 79 -17.37 4.31 -14.78
N VAL A 80 -17.37 3.12 -14.15
CA VAL A 80 -18.46 2.66 -13.28
C VAL A 80 -18.32 3.19 -11.85
N TYR A 81 -17.11 3.23 -11.28
CA TYR A 81 -16.87 3.51 -9.86
C TYR A 81 -15.98 4.73 -9.58
N GLY A 82 -15.30 5.31 -10.57
CA GLY A 82 -14.34 6.40 -10.36
C GLY A 82 -14.97 7.67 -9.77
N TRP A 83 -16.27 7.88 -9.98
CA TRP A 83 -17.02 9.00 -9.37
C TRP A 83 -17.19 8.89 -7.85
N SER A 84 -17.01 7.69 -7.27
CA SER A 84 -17.28 7.43 -5.85
C SER A 84 -16.23 7.97 -4.89
N GLY A 85 -15.03 8.30 -5.39
CA GLY A 85 -13.85 8.58 -4.56
C GLY A 85 -13.27 7.36 -3.84
N ARG A 86 -13.81 6.14 -4.08
CA ARG A 86 -13.34 4.88 -3.46
C ARG A 86 -12.48 4.02 -4.37
N LEU A 87 -12.27 4.44 -5.62
CA LEU A 87 -11.41 3.77 -6.61
C LEU A 87 -10.42 4.77 -7.20
N VAL A 88 -9.15 4.39 -7.23
CA VAL A 88 -8.08 5.08 -7.95
C VAL A 88 -7.42 4.08 -8.89
N VAL A 89 -7.24 4.46 -10.16
CA VAL A 89 -6.49 3.66 -11.13
C VAL A 89 -5.31 4.48 -11.63
N SER A 90 -4.10 3.94 -11.44
CA SER A 90 -2.87 4.49 -12.03
C SER A 90 -2.43 3.61 -13.19
N ARG A 91 -2.15 4.21 -14.36
CA ARG A 91 -1.76 3.48 -15.56
C ARG A 91 -0.32 3.74 -15.93
N HIS A 92 0.47 2.67 -15.96
CA HIS A 92 1.84 2.66 -16.45
C HIS A 92 1.94 1.67 -17.62
N PRO A 93 1.99 2.14 -18.88
CA PRO A 93 2.18 1.26 -20.02
C PRO A 93 3.58 0.62 -20.03
N GLU A 94 4.56 1.27 -19.42
CA GLU A 94 5.86 0.72 -19.07
C GLU A 94 5.78 -0.19 -17.83
N ASN A 95 6.59 -1.25 -17.80
CA ASN A 95 6.76 -2.06 -16.58
C ASN A 95 7.72 -1.32 -15.64
N ILE A 96 7.16 -0.69 -14.60
CA ILE A 96 7.89 0.03 -13.54
C ILE A 96 8.37 -0.91 -12.42
N GLY A 97 7.94 -2.18 -12.42
CA GLY A 97 8.22 -3.15 -11.38
C GLY A 97 7.27 -3.06 -10.19
N TYR A 98 7.17 -4.16 -9.44
CA TYR A 98 6.19 -4.30 -8.34
C TYR A 98 6.37 -3.24 -7.26
N SER A 99 7.60 -3.04 -6.77
CA SER A 99 7.88 -2.06 -5.71
C SER A 99 7.52 -0.63 -6.12
N ALA A 100 7.80 -0.25 -7.36
CA ALA A 100 7.41 1.06 -7.88
C ALA A 100 5.88 1.22 -7.93
N ALA A 101 5.17 0.18 -8.35
CA ALA A 101 3.72 0.17 -8.38
C ALA A 101 3.11 0.28 -6.97
N VAL A 102 3.67 -0.43 -5.99
CA VAL A 102 3.27 -0.31 -4.59
C VAL A 102 3.51 1.11 -4.06
N ASN A 103 4.66 1.72 -4.39
CA ASN A 103 4.99 3.07 -3.93
C ASN A 103 4.00 4.13 -4.41
N ILE A 104 3.33 3.93 -5.55
CA ILE A 104 2.26 4.83 -6.00
C ILE A 104 1.12 4.84 -4.98
N GLY A 105 0.70 3.65 -4.51
CA GLY A 105 -0.34 3.53 -3.50
C GLY A 105 0.11 4.02 -2.12
N LEU A 106 1.37 3.75 -1.72
CA LEU A 106 1.92 4.24 -0.46
C LEU A 106 2.02 5.78 -0.43
N ARG A 107 2.41 6.42 -1.54
CA ARG A 107 2.41 7.89 -1.64
C ARG A 107 1.02 8.47 -1.46
N LEU A 108 0.00 7.84 -2.04
CA LEU A 108 -1.39 8.25 -1.84
C LEU A 108 -1.78 8.10 -0.37
N ALA A 109 -1.45 6.97 0.27
CA ALA A 109 -1.72 6.74 1.69
C ALA A 109 -1.12 7.85 2.58
N LEU A 110 0.15 8.21 2.35
CA LEU A 110 0.85 9.26 3.09
C LEU A 110 0.29 10.66 2.86
N SER A 111 -0.46 10.87 1.76
CA SER A 111 -1.11 12.16 1.48
C SER A 111 -2.50 12.30 2.13
N LEU A 112 -3.03 11.22 2.71
CA LEU A 112 -4.34 11.18 3.36
C LEU A 112 -4.19 11.26 4.88
N PRO A 113 -5.24 11.69 5.62
CA PRO A 113 -5.21 11.70 7.07
C PRO A 113 -5.01 10.29 7.62
N ARG A 114 -4.15 10.13 8.63
CA ARG A 114 -3.87 8.83 9.27
C ARG A 114 -5.11 8.19 9.89
N GLU A 115 -6.05 9.00 10.36
CA GLU A 115 -7.33 8.53 10.91
C GLU A 115 -8.18 7.88 9.80
N GLU A 116 -7.95 8.25 8.55
CA GLU A 116 -8.60 7.66 7.40
C GLU A 116 -7.87 6.42 6.87
N VAL A 117 -6.54 6.43 6.92
CA VAL A 117 -5.67 5.36 6.44
C VAL A 117 -4.63 4.98 7.52
N PRO A 118 -5.06 4.27 8.59
CA PRO A 118 -4.15 3.88 9.67
C PRO A 118 -3.14 2.79 9.27
N PHE A 119 -3.41 2.04 8.20
CA PHE A 119 -2.49 1.09 7.58
C PHE A 119 -2.87 0.89 6.11
N VAL A 120 -1.94 0.30 5.34
CA VAL A 120 -2.12 -0.05 3.94
C VAL A 120 -2.06 -1.56 3.76
N PHE A 121 -3.02 -2.12 3.03
CA PHE A 121 -3.02 -3.52 2.64
C PHE A 121 -2.50 -3.67 1.20
N VAL A 122 -1.36 -4.32 1.03
CA VAL A 122 -0.75 -4.57 -0.28
C VAL A 122 -0.89 -6.05 -0.62
N THR A 123 -1.39 -6.37 -1.80
CA THR A 123 -1.54 -7.78 -2.20
C THR A 123 -1.31 -7.99 -3.70
N ASN A 124 -0.83 -9.17 -4.04
CA ASN A 124 -0.86 -9.68 -5.41
C ASN A 124 -2.27 -10.16 -5.74
N SER A 125 -2.63 -10.16 -7.02
CA SER A 125 -3.98 -10.53 -7.43
C SER A 125 -4.22 -12.04 -7.55
N ASP A 126 -3.17 -12.86 -7.44
CA ASP A 126 -3.21 -14.33 -7.44
C ASP A 126 -3.44 -14.98 -6.07
N VAL A 127 -3.74 -14.16 -5.05
CA VAL A 127 -3.98 -14.60 -3.68
C VAL A 127 -5.47 -14.85 -3.44
N MET A 128 -5.77 -15.92 -2.70
CA MET A 128 -7.10 -16.23 -2.19
C MET A 128 -7.08 -16.28 -0.67
N PHE A 129 -8.06 -15.64 -0.04
CA PHE A 129 -8.23 -15.52 1.39
C PHE A 129 -9.27 -16.52 1.89
N LEU A 130 -8.95 -17.18 3.01
CA LEU A 130 -9.95 -17.91 3.78
C LEU A 130 -10.97 -16.93 4.38
N PRO A 131 -12.24 -17.32 4.55
CA PRO A 131 -13.28 -16.41 5.04
C PRO A 131 -12.93 -15.71 6.35
N ASP A 132 -12.27 -16.39 7.28
CA ASP A 132 -11.95 -15.80 8.58
C ASP A 132 -10.62 -15.03 8.58
N LEU A 133 -9.83 -15.09 7.50
CA LEU A 133 -8.48 -14.51 7.49
C LEU A 133 -8.51 -12.98 7.53
N LEU A 134 -9.23 -12.34 6.62
CA LEU A 134 -9.28 -10.87 6.56
C LEU A 134 -9.99 -10.24 7.77
N PRO A 135 -11.12 -10.76 8.28
CA PRO A 135 -11.73 -10.24 9.51
C PRO A 135 -10.81 -10.33 10.72
N ASN A 136 -10.13 -11.47 10.92
CA ASN A 136 -9.18 -11.62 12.03
C ASN A 136 -7.95 -10.72 11.84
N LEU A 137 -7.44 -10.62 10.62
CA LEU A 137 -6.34 -9.73 10.29
C LEU A 137 -6.66 -8.29 10.65
N LEU A 138 -7.80 -7.77 10.20
CA LEU A 138 -8.19 -6.39 10.44
C LEU A 138 -8.29 -6.08 11.94
N ARG A 139 -8.91 -6.98 12.71
CA ARG A 139 -8.95 -6.87 14.17
C ARG A 139 -7.54 -6.77 14.77
N ASP A 140 -6.66 -7.69 14.41
CA ASP A 140 -5.32 -7.80 14.99
C ASP A 140 -4.45 -6.59 14.60
N VAL A 141 -4.52 -6.15 13.34
CA VAL A 141 -3.82 -4.97 12.80
C VAL A 141 -4.27 -3.69 13.49
N HIS A 142 -5.58 -3.50 13.69
CA HIS A 142 -6.10 -2.33 14.40
C HIS A 142 -5.67 -2.30 15.86
N GLU A 143 -5.59 -3.45 16.54
CA GLU A 143 -5.08 -3.53 17.90
C GLU A 143 -3.59 -3.17 17.94
N MET A 144 -2.80 -3.75 17.03
CA MET A 144 -1.35 -3.54 16.99
C MET A 144 -0.95 -2.10 16.66
N THR A 145 -1.71 -1.44 15.78
CA THR A 145 -1.39 -0.08 15.27
C THR A 145 -2.01 1.05 16.04
N ARG A 146 -2.87 0.77 17.04
CA ARG A 146 -3.63 1.79 17.77
C ARG A 146 -2.75 2.94 18.30
N HIS A 147 -1.49 2.65 18.61
CA HIS A 147 -0.55 3.60 19.21
C HIS A 147 0.51 4.14 18.24
N ASP A 148 0.47 3.76 16.96
CA ASP A 148 1.50 4.14 15.98
C ASP A 148 1.40 5.59 15.54
N ALA A 149 0.26 6.26 15.78
CA ALA A 149 0.09 7.69 15.48
C ALA A 149 1.18 8.56 16.14
N ALA A 150 1.54 8.27 17.39
CA ALA A 150 2.60 8.99 18.10
C ALA A 150 3.98 8.74 17.49
N CYS A 151 4.27 7.49 17.10
CA CYS A 151 5.51 7.13 16.40
C CYS A 151 5.64 7.89 15.08
N MET A 152 4.56 7.97 14.30
CA MET A 152 4.53 8.72 13.04
C MET A 152 4.71 10.23 13.26
N ASP A 153 4.12 10.81 14.31
CA ASP A 153 4.31 12.22 14.67
C ASP A 153 5.76 12.51 15.07
N GLU A 154 6.39 11.62 15.84
CA GLU A 154 7.80 11.73 16.22
C GLU A 154 8.72 11.69 14.99
N LEU A 155 8.48 10.75 14.07
CA LEU A 155 9.24 10.64 12.82
C LEU A 155 9.05 11.87 11.93
N ALA A 156 7.83 12.38 11.81
CA ALA A 156 7.52 13.59 11.05
C ALA A 156 8.19 14.84 11.66
N ALA A 157 8.19 14.95 12.99
CA ALA A 157 8.87 16.03 13.70
C ALA A 157 10.39 15.94 13.55
N GLU A 158 10.97 14.74 13.61
CA GLU A 158 12.39 14.52 13.34
C GLU A 158 12.74 14.94 11.89
N MET A 159 11.94 14.51 10.92
CA MET A 159 12.08 14.86 9.51
C MET A 159 12.01 16.36 9.24
N ALA A 160 11.12 17.08 9.94
CA ALA A 160 10.98 18.53 9.79
C ALA A 160 12.23 19.31 10.24
N ASN A 161 13.10 18.69 11.06
CA ASN A 161 14.33 19.29 11.56
C ASN A 161 15.58 18.91 10.75
N GLU A 162 15.43 18.23 9.61
CA GLU A 162 16.55 17.92 8.74
C GLU A 162 17.04 19.12 7.91
N PRO A 163 18.35 19.17 7.55
CA PRO A 163 19.38 18.13 7.70
C PRO A 163 19.89 17.92 9.13
N SER A 164 20.17 16.67 9.49
CA SER A 164 20.75 16.24 10.78
C SER A 164 22.22 15.81 10.65
N GLU A 165 22.89 15.43 11.75
CA GLU A 165 24.27 14.90 11.72
C GLU A 165 24.45 13.62 10.89
N TYR A 166 23.34 12.96 10.55
CA TYR A 166 23.28 11.78 9.68
C TYR A 166 23.17 12.14 8.19
N SER A 167 22.94 13.41 7.85
CA SER A 167 22.67 13.83 6.48
C SER A 167 23.86 13.63 5.53
N PRO A 168 23.61 13.14 4.30
CA PRO A 168 24.62 13.01 3.24
C PRO A 168 25.32 14.31 2.88
N VAL A 169 24.60 15.44 2.99
CA VAL A 169 25.13 16.77 2.66
C VAL A 169 26.34 17.10 3.55
N LEU A 170 26.36 16.58 4.79
CA LEU A 170 27.48 16.71 5.72
C LEU A 170 28.54 15.61 5.53
N ARG A 171 28.20 14.50 4.88
CA ARG A 171 29.09 13.37 4.56
C ARG A 171 29.34 13.30 3.04
N ARG A 172 30.28 14.11 2.55
CA ARG A 172 30.69 14.21 1.13
C ARG A 172 30.59 12.86 0.39
N GLY A 173 29.70 12.78 -0.60
CA GLY A 173 29.64 11.66 -1.56
C GLY A 173 28.44 10.70 -1.42
N LEU A 174 27.60 10.83 -0.39
CA LEU A 174 26.38 10.02 -0.26
C LEU A 174 25.22 10.62 -1.08
N LYS A 175 24.47 9.75 -1.78
CA LYS A 175 23.28 10.13 -2.54
C LYS A 175 22.11 10.33 -1.56
N VAL A 176 21.40 11.45 -1.71
CA VAL A 176 20.16 11.71 -0.95
C VAL A 176 19.11 10.65 -1.31
N LEU A 177 18.65 9.91 -0.31
CA LEU A 177 17.63 8.85 -0.40
C LEU A 177 16.20 9.36 -0.23
N HIS A 178 16.01 10.66 0.03
CA HIS A 178 14.70 11.29 0.13
C HIS A 178 14.05 11.53 -1.24
N SER A 179 12.73 11.34 -1.29
CA SER A 179 11.87 11.99 -2.27
C SER A 179 10.75 12.69 -1.52
N THR A 180 10.52 13.96 -1.85
CA THR A 180 9.32 14.65 -1.37
C THR A 180 8.10 14.10 -2.10
N VAL A 181 6.88 14.35 -1.57
CA VAL A 181 5.63 13.99 -2.27
C VAL A 181 5.55 14.58 -3.68
N LYS A 182 6.30 15.66 -3.95
CA LYS A 182 6.40 16.33 -5.26
C LYS A 182 7.51 15.76 -6.16
N ASP A 183 8.38 14.90 -5.64
CA ASP A 183 9.46 14.28 -6.40
C ASP A 183 9.00 12.99 -7.06
N ASN A 184 9.12 12.93 -8.40
CA ASN A 184 8.80 11.75 -9.20
C ASN A 184 9.79 10.57 -9.01
N ARG A 185 10.71 10.64 -8.03
CA ARG A 185 11.74 9.62 -7.79
C ARG A 185 11.21 8.46 -6.96
N LEU A 186 11.56 7.24 -7.33
CA LEU A 186 11.08 5.98 -6.73
C LEU A 186 11.50 5.72 -5.28
N SER A 187 12.33 6.58 -4.67
CA SER A 187 12.87 6.40 -3.31
C SER A 187 12.00 7.14 -2.29
N THR A 188 10.94 6.50 -1.82
CA THR A 188 9.90 7.12 -0.97
C THR A 188 10.12 6.79 0.49
N SER A 189 11.04 7.51 1.12
CA SER A 189 11.28 7.46 2.57
C SER A 189 10.80 8.77 3.22
N ALA A 190 9.64 9.29 2.78
CA ALA A 190 9.20 10.67 3.04
C ALA A 190 9.03 11.01 4.54
N LEU A 191 8.89 9.98 5.39
CA LEU A 191 8.81 10.10 6.85
C LEU A 191 9.90 9.29 7.55
N LEU A 192 10.95 8.85 6.85
CA LEU A 192 12.08 8.19 7.47
C LEU A 192 13.23 9.19 7.66
N PRO A 193 13.61 9.48 8.91
CA PRO A 193 14.78 10.31 9.17
C PRO A 193 16.07 9.72 8.60
N ASP A 194 17.03 10.58 8.30
CA ASP A 194 18.36 10.28 7.80
C ASP A 194 19.08 9.24 8.67
N ARG A 195 18.89 9.30 10.00
CA ARG A 195 19.46 8.30 10.92
C ARG A 195 18.99 6.88 10.58
N ILE A 196 17.78 6.74 10.05
CA ILE A 196 17.19 5.46 9.64
C ILE A 196 17.57 5.14 8.20
N CYS A 197 17.44 6.11 7.28
CA CYS A 197 17.77 5.93 5.87
C CYS A 197 19.23 5.49 5.64
N TYR A 198 20.17 5.99 6.45
CA TYR A 198 21.59 5.64 6.34
C TYR A 198 22.08 4.71 7.46
N ALA A 199 21.18 4.17 8.29
CA ALA A 199 21.53 3.19 9.30
C ALA A 199 21.90 1.83 8.67
N SER A 200 22.74 1.08 9.38
CA SER A 200 23.00 -0.31 9.03
C SER A 200 21.71 -1.16 9.10
N THR A 201 21.66 -2.28 8.38
CA THR A 201 20.49 -3.18 8.38
C THR A 201 20.07 -3.57 9.81
N LYS A 202 21.03 -3.88 10.68
CA LYS A 202 20.78 -4.25 12.08
C LYS A 202 20.15 -3.10 12.90
N GLU A 203 20.54 -1.87 12.65
CA GLU A 203 19.98 -0.70 13.33
C GLU A 203 18.56 -0.40 12.85
N ARG A 204 18.29 -0.59 11.55
CA ARG A 204 16.95 -0.47 10.96
C ARG A 204 16.00 -1.53 11.49
N GLU A 205 16.44 -2.78 11.54
CA GLU A 205 15.69 -3.88 12.16
C GLU A 205 15.34 -3.58 13.62
N LYS A 206 16.29 -3.00 14.37
CA LYS A 206 16.04 -2.59 15.76
C LYS A 206 15.01 -1.46 15.85
N ALA A 207 15.13 -0.44 14.99
CA ALA A 207 14.23 0.73 14.97
C ALA A 207 12.78 0.32 14.71
N PHE A 208 12.56 -0.66 13.84
CA PHE A 208 11.22 -1.18 13.50
C PHE A 208 10.95 -2.58 14.08
N SER A 209 11.65 -2.97 15.15
CA SER A 209 11.52 -4.30 15.75
C SER A 209 10.12 -4.64 16.29
N LYS A 210 9.23 -3.65 16.38
CA LYS A 210 7.81 -3.85 16.73
C LYS A 210 6.86 -3.67 15.54
N HIS A 211 7.40 -3.29 14.38
CA HIS A 211 6.69 -2.81 13.19
C HIS A 211 7.12 -3.53 11.90
N TYR A 212 7.91 -4.60 12.00
CA TYR A 212 8.39 -5.35 10.84
C TYR A 212 7.38 -6.41 10.38
N GLY A 213 7.14 -6.45 9.08
CA GLY A 213 6.46 -7.57 8.40
C GLY A 213 7.50 -8.56 7.87
N HIS A 214 7.35 -9.85 8.18
CA HIS A 214 8.14 -10.89 7.53
C HIS A 214 7.34 -11.48 6.37
N PHE A 215 7.86 -11.36 5.14
CA PHE A 215 7.33 -12.08 3.99
C PHE A 215 7.71 -13.56 4.14
N CYS A 216 6.84 -14.35 4.77
CA CYS A 216 7.07 -15.77 4.94
C CYS A 216 6.28 -16.54 3.86
N ALA A 217 7.00 -17.09 2.87
CA ALA A 217 6.42 -17.98 1.86
C ALA A 217 5.87 -19.30 2.45
N TYR A 218 6.09 -19.54 3.75
CA TYR A 218 5.54 -20.67 4.50
C TYR A 218 4.91 -20.15 5.79
N CYS A 219 3.62 -19.80 5.75
CA CYS A 219 2.86 -19.32 6.90
C CYS A 219 3.11 -20.17 8.17
N LYS A 220 3.67 -19.52 9.20
CA LYS A 220 3.24 -19.64 10.60
C LYS A 220 3.71 -18.40 11.38
N LYS A 221 2.73 -17.55 11.70
CA LYS A 221 2.69 -16.46 12.70
C LYS A 221 3.03 -15.03 12.22
N HIS A 222 2.07 -14.15 12.53
CA HIS A 222 2.03 -12.68 12.53
C HIS A 222 2.07 -11.99 11.17
N LEU A 223 0.90 -11.51 10.75
CA LEU A 223 0.68 -10.62 9.61
C LEU A 223 0.75 -9.16 10.12
N PHE A 224 1.65 -8.37 9.56
CA PHE A 224 1.57 -6.91 9.54
C PHE A 224 2.37 -6.38 8.35
N TYR A 225 1.84 -5.37 7.66
CA TYR A 225 2.42 -4.81 6.44
C TYR A 225 3.02 -3.42 6.70
N ILE A 226 4.35 -3.37 6.75
CA ILE A 226 5.15 -2.23 6.25
C ILE A 226 6.10 -2.86 5.23
N CYS A 227 6.09 -2.37 3.99
CA CYS A 227 6.87 -2.94 2.90
C CYS A 227 8.38 -2.76 3.16
N TYR A 228 9.05 -3.81 3.64
CA TYR A 228 10.49 -3.98 3.51
C TYR A 228 10.75 -4.98 2.38
N PHE A 229 11.34 -4.52 1.28
CA PHE A 229 11.87 -5.42 0.24
C PHE A 229 13.37 -5.62 0.50
N ASP A 230 13.72 -6.72 1.18
CA ASP A 230 15.06 -7.31 1.07
C ASP A 230 14.93 -8.54 0.17
N THR A 231 15.34 -8.40 -1.09
CA THR A 231 15.62 -9.56 -1.93
C THR A 231 17.09 -9.95 -1.72
N PRO A 232 17.40 -11.18 -1.28
CA PRO A 232 18.77 -11.62 -1.15
C PRO A 232 19.36 -11.80 -2.55
N GLY A 233 20.07 -10.79 -3.03
CA GLY A 233 20.75 -10.83 -4.33
C GLY A 233 21.04 -9.49 -4.98
N ASP A 234 20.29 -8.43 -4.67
CA ASP A 234 20.49 -7.13 -5.31
C ASP A 234 20.96 -6.06 -4.32
N GLN A 235 22.10 -5.45 -4.61
CA GLN A 235 22.73 -4.35 -3.86
C GLN A 235 21.93 -3.03 -3.91
N HIS A 236 20.62 -3.10 -4.15
CA HIS A 236 19.74 -1.95 -4.37
C HIS A 236 18.45 -1.98 -3.55
N GLY A 237 18.42 -2.74 -2.45
CA GLY A 237 17.35 -2.69 -1.45
C GLY A 237 17.25 -1.31 -0.80
N GLY A 238 16.37 -0.47 -1.32
CA GLY A 238 15.97 0.79 -0.72
C GLY A 238 15.04 0.54 0.47
N ILE A 239 15.31 1.24 1.56
CA ILE A 239 14.43 1.31 2.72
C ILE A 239 13.25 2.21 2.33
N PHE A 240 12.02 1.73 2.47
CA PHE A 240 10.82 2.56 2.36
C PHE A 240 10.43 3.10 3.72
#